data_AF-A0A257ZH05-F1
#
_entry.id   AF-A0A257ZH05-F1
#
_cell.length_a   1.000
_cell.length_b   1.000
_cell.length_c   1.000
_cell.angle_alpha   90.00
_cell.angle_beta   90.00
_cell.angle_gamma   90.00
#
_symmetry.space_group_name_H-M   'P 1'
#
loop_
_entity.id
_entity.type
_entity.pdbx_description
1 polymer ?
#
loop_
_entity_poly.entity_id
_entity_poly.type
_entity_poly.pdbx_seq_one_letter_code
_entity_poly.pdbx_strand_id
1 'polypeptide(L)'
;MGEADRVPEGTVWLDLVNPTPAEEQAVEAALGVDVPTRDDLRKIEPSERLYAENGARYMTLSVLCGGATESPFLSPVSFILARGQLVTVRYADPRPFGVFAARLQKMAPEG
;
A
#
# COMPACT_ATOMS: atom_id res chain seq x y z
N MET A 1 -16.22 6.29 3.09
CA MET A 1 -15.76 7.66 3.41
C MET A 1 -16.12 8.52 2.21
N GLY A 2 -16.81 9.63 2.42
CA GLY A 2 -17.19 10.58 1.37
C GLY A 2 -16.32 11.83 1.46
N GLU A 3 -16.29 12.58 0.36
CA GLU A 3 -15.47 13.77 0.13
C GLU A 3 -13.98 13.44 -0.04
N ALA A 4 -13.36 14.02 -1.09
CA ALA A 4 -12.00 13.75 -1.49
C ALA A 4 -11.03 14.18 -0.37
N ASP A 5 -10.77 13.28 0.56
CA ASP A 5 -9.85 13.49 1.68
C ASP A 5 -8.46 13.70 1.10
N ARG A 6 -8.02 14.95 1.11
CA ARG A 6 -6.64 15.29 0.78
C ARG A 6 -5.75 14.54 1.75
N VAL A 7 -4.71 13.90 1.23
CA VAL A 7 -3.65 13.29 2.05
C VAL A 7 -3.15 14.34 3.05
N PRO A 8 -3.29 14.13 4.37
CA PRO A 8 -2.88 15.11 5.36
C PRO A 8 -1.40 15.48 5.23
N GLU A 9 -1.06 16.75 5.46
CA GLU A 9 0.35 17.16 5.51
C GLU A 9 1.11 16.38 6.59
N GLY A 10 2.34 15.95 6.28
CA GLY A 10 3.14 15.11 7.17
C GLY A 10 2.81 13.61 7.14
N THR A 11 1.86 13.17 6.31
CA THR A 11 1.60 11.74 6.11
C THR A 11 2.85 11.05 5.56
N VAL A 12 3.40 10.08 6.30
CA VAL A 12 4.57 9.29 5.86
C VAL A 12 4.20 7.95 5.26
N TRP A 13 3.01 7.44 5.57
CA TRP A 13 2.53 6.13 5.12
C TRP A 13 1.02 6.17 4.82
N LEU A 14 0.66 5.77 3.60
CA LEU A 14 -0.70 5.56 3.13
C LEU A 14 -0.93 4.06 2.93
N ASP A 15 -1.82 3.45 3.70
CA ASP A 15 -2.15 2.03 3.56
C ASP A 15 -3.52 1.86 2.89
N LEU A 16 -3.51 1.52 1.60
CA LEU A 16 -4.69 1.27 0.78
C LEU A 16 -5.13 -0.19 0.92
N VAL A 17 -6.20 -0.40 1.69
CA VAL A 17 -6.76 -1.72 2.00
C VAL A 17 -8.02 -1.97 1.18
N ASN A 18 -7.92 -2.85 0.18
CA ASN A 18 -8.98 -3.07 -0.81
C ASN A 18 -9.55 -1.73 -1.34
N PRO A 19 -8.68 -0.88 -1.91
CA PRO A 19 -9.07 0.48 -2.26
C PRO A 19 -10.17 0.51 -3.33
N THR A 20 -10.94 1.58 -3.28
CA THR A 20 -11.88 1.95 -4.34
C THR A 20 -11.15 2.75 -5.42
N PRO A 21 -11.68 2.79 -6.66
CA PRO A 21 -11.08 3.60 -7.73
C PRO A 21 -10.94 5.09 -7.37
N ALA A 22 -11.82 5.62 -6.51
CA ALA A 22 -11.75 7.00 -6.05
C ALA A 22 -10.56 7.22 -5.10
N GLU A 23 -10.26 6.25 -4.22
CA GLU A 23 -9.09 6.32 -3.33
C GLU A 23 -7.78 6.14 -4.10
N GLU A 24 -7.76 5.25 -5.11
CA GLU A 24 -6.64 5.12 -6.05
C GLU A 24 -6.34 6.47 -6.70
N GLN A 25 -7.33 7.07 -7.38
CA GLN A 25 -7.19 8.37 -8.06
C GLN A 25 -6.77 9.50 -7.12
N ALA A 26 -7.25 9.51 -5.87
CA ALA A 26 -6.86 10.52 -4.89
C ALA A 26 -5.36 10.43 -4.55
N VAL A 27 -4.83 9.21 -4.39
CA VAL A 27 -3.40 8.98 -4.14
C VAL A 27 -2.56 9.29 -5.37
N GLU A 28 -3.00 8.88 -6.56
CA GLU A 28 -2.35 9.19 -7.84
C GLU A 28 -2.22 10.70 -8.04
N ALA A 29 -3.31 11.45 -7.85
CA ALA A 29 -3.32 12.90 -7.98
C ALA A 29 -2.44 13.60 -6.93
N ALA A 30 -2.40 13.08 -5.70
CA ALA A 30 -1.58 13.65 -4.63
C ALA A 30 -0.08 13.44 -4.85
N LEU A 31 0.31 12.25 -5.33
CA LEU A 31 1.71 11.83 -5.37
C LEU A 31 2.33 11.84 -6.76
N GLY A 32 1.53 11.90 -7.84
CA GLY A 32 1.99 11.80 -9.22
C GLY A 32 2.50 10.39 -9.56
N VAL A 33 1.81 9.36 -9.04
CA VAL A 33 2.13 7.94 -9.24
C VAL A 33 0.96 7.22 -9.87
N ASP A 34 1.17 6.00 -10.37
CA ASP A 34 0.10 5.11 -10.81
C ASP A 34 -0.13 4.04 -9.74
N VAL A 35 -1.36 3.88 -9.26
CA VAL A 35 -1.70 2.90 -8.23
C VAL A 35 -2.10 1.59 -8.91
N PRO A 36 -1.40 0.47 -8.67
CA PRO A 36 -1.71 -0.78 -9.34
C PRO A 36 -3.04 -1.33 -8.86
N THR A 37 -3.90 -1.66 -9.82
CA THR A 37 -5.22 -2.24 -9.53
C THR A 37 -5.09 -3.70 -9.09
N ARG A 38 -6.19 -4.26 -8.57
CA ARG A 38 -6.27 -5.69 -8.26
C ARG A 38 -5.94 -6.58 -9.46
N ASP A 39 -6.26 -6.13 -10.66
CA ASP A 39 -6.07 -6.90 -11.88
C ASP A 39 -4.60 -6.89 -12.31
N ASP A 40 -3.92 -5.76 -12.13
CA ASP A 40 -2.49 -5.61 -12.38
C ASP A 40 -1.68 -6.50 -11.44
N LEU A 41 -2.00 -6.47 -10.14
CA LEU A 41 -1.33 -7.32 -9.15
C LEU A 41 -1.53 -8.82 -9.38
N ARG A 42 -2.61 -9.22 -10.08
CA ARG A 42 -2.85 -10.62 -10.48
C ARG A 42 -2.05 -11.03 -11.70
N LYS A 43 -1.66 -10.09 -12.56
CA LYS A 43 -0.97 -10.32 -13.84
C LYS A 43 0.51 -9.95 -13.82
N ILE A 44 1.01 -9.51 -12.66
CA ILE A 44 2.37 -8.98 -12.54
C ILE A 44 3.44 -9.99 -12.97
N GLU A 45 4.29 -9.55 -13.90
CA GLU A 45 5.44 -10.34 -14.37
C GLU A 45 6.64 -10.19 -13.43
N PRO A 46 7.56 -11.16 -13.35
CA PRO A 46 8.71 -11.10 -12.45
C PRO A 46 9.57 -9.84 -12.60
N SER A 47 9.73 -9.31 -13.82
CA SER A 47 10.47 -8.08 -14.11
C SER A 47 9.75 -6.80 -13.64
N GLU A 48 8.44 -6.87 -13.47
CA GLU A 48 7.59 -5.75 -13.04
C GLU A 48 7.46 -5.68 -11.51
N ARG A 49 8.09 -6.60 -10.79
CA ARG A 49 8.03 -6.62 -9.31
C ARG A 49 8.89 -5.58 -8.64
N LEU A 50 9.88 -5.01 -9.32
CA LEU A 50 10.71 -3.93 -8.78
C LEU A 50 11.15 -3.02 -9.93
N TYR A 51 10.61 -1.81 -9.97
CA TYR A 51 10.90 -0.84 -11.02
C TYR A 51 10.77 0.59 -10.51
N ALA A 52 11.21 1.54 -11.34
CA ALA A 52 11.09 2.97 -11.05
C ALA A 52 10.48 3.69 -12.26
N GLU A 53 9.52 4.57 -12.00
CA GLU A 53 8.77 5.31 -13.01
C GLU A 53 8.25 6.61 -12.39
N ASN A 54 8.25 7.71 -13.15
CA ASN A 54 7.75 9.01 -12.72
C ASN A 54 8.31 9.51 -11.37
N GLY A 55 9.56 9.16 -11.05
CA GLY A 55 10.20 9.53 -9.78
C GLY A 55 9.73 8.72 -8.57
N ALA A 56 8.88 7.70 -8.78
CA ALA A 56 8.46 6.73 -7.80
C ALA A 56 9.21 5.40 -7.98
N ARG A 57 9.31 4.63 -6.91
CA ARG A 57 9.82 3.25 -6.91
C ARG A 57 8.72 2.31 -6.49
N TYR A 58 8.52 1.26 -7.26
CA TYR A 58 7.47 0.27 -7.09
C TYR A 58 8.12 -1.05 -6.70
N MET A 59 7.55 -1.74 -5.74
CA MET A 59 7.95 -3.09 -5.36
C MET A 59 6.73 -3.93 -5.01
N THR A 60 6.56 -5.09 -5.63
CA THR A 60 5.44 -6.00 -5.32
C THR A 60 5.94 -7.33 -4.77
N LEU A 61 5.55 -7.63 -3.53
CA LEU A 61 5.96 -8.84 -2.80
C LEU A 61 4.76 -9.72 -2.49
N SER A 62 4.97 -11.03 -2.51
CA SER A 62 3.98 -12.00 -2.02
C SER A 62 4.10 -12.15 -0.51
N VAL A 63 3.04 -11.80 0.23
CA VAL A 63 3.00 -11.81 1.69
C VAL A 63 2.06 -12.90 2.20
N LEU A 64 2.51 -13.66 3.19
CA LEU A 64 1.71 -14.71 3.84
C LEU A 64 0.56 -14.11 4.66
N CYS A 65 -0.67 -14.50 4.31
CA CYS A 65 -1.89 -14.17 5.01
C CYS A 65 -2.45 -15.43 5.70
N GLY A 66 -3.10 -15.25 6.86
CA GLY A 66 -3.73 -16.37 7.57
C GLY A 66 -2.76 -17.44 8.06
N GLY A 67 -1.48 -17.11 8.34
CA GLY A 67 -0.47 -18.12 8.72
C GLY A 67 -0.75 -18.92 10.00
N ALA A 68 -1.75 -18.55 10.80
CA ALA A 68 -2.23 -19.30 11.97
C ALA A 68 -3.61 -19.95 11.73
N THR A 69 -4.12 -19.90 10.50
CA THR A 69 -5.40 -20.49 10.08
C THR A 69 -5.16 -21.81 9.36
N GLU A 70 -6.21 -22.61 9.17
CA GLU A 70 -6.14 -23.86 8.40
C GLU A 70 -5.96 -23.65 6.89
N SER A 71 -6.07 -22.42 6.39
CA SER A 71 -5.97 -22.11 4.96
C SER A 71 -5.11 -20.85 4.73
N PRO A 72 -3.79 -20.92 4.97
CA PRO A 72 -2.89 -19.83 4.67
C PRO A 72 -2.75 -19.64 3.16
N PHE A 73 -2.59 -18.39 2.72
CA PHE A 73 -2.37 -18.06 1.31
C PHE A 73 -1.38 -16.91 1.15
N LEU A 74 -0.74 -16.84 -0.02
CA LEU A 74 0.09 -15.71 -0.40
C LEU A 74 -0.76 -14.67 -1.12
N SER A 75 -0.64 -13.41 -0.71
CA SER A 75 -1.30 -12.28 -1.37
C SER A 75 -0.26 -11.27 -1.83
N PRO A 76 -0.34 -10.74 -3.06
CA PRO A 76 0.55 -9.68 -3.50
C PRO A 76 0.25 -8.39 -2.73
N VAL A 77 1.31 -7.69 -2.33
CA VAL A 77 1.26 -6.35 -1.76
C VAL A 77 2.22 -5.47 -2.54
N SER A 78 1.72 -4.35 -3.07
CA SER A 78 2.54 -3.35 -3.74
C SER A 78 2.97 -2.28 -2.76
N PHE A 79 4.22 -1.86 -2.89
CA PHE A 79 4.87 -0.80 -2.14
C PHE A 79 5.31 0.25 -3.14
N ILE A 80 4.85 1.49 -2.95
CA ILE A 80 5.19 2.62 -3.81
C ILE A 80 5.87 3.67 -2.94
N LEU A 81 7.13 3.99 -3.23
CA LEU A 81 7.86 5.05 -2.55
C LEU A 81 7.95 6.25 -3.49
N ALA A 82 7.27 7.34 -3.12
CA ALA A 82 7.23 8.57 -3.89
C ALA A 82 7.21 9.78 -2.97
N ARG A 83 7.98 10.83 -3.30
CA ARG A 83 8.00 12.11 -2.55
C ARG A 83 8.27 11.96 -1.04
N GLY A 84 9.00 10.92 -0.64
CA GLY A 84 9.29 10.61 0.77
C GLY A 84 8.13 9.95 1.53
N GLN A 85 7.05 9.58 0.83
CA GLN A 85 5.88 8.91 1.37
C GLN A 85 5.82 7.47 0.85
N LEU A 86 5.46 6.54 1.73
CA LEU A 86 5.23 5.14 1.36
C LEU A 86 3.73 4.93 1.13
N VAL A 87 3.36 4.32 0.02
CA VAL A 87 2.02 3.78 -0.23
C VAL A 87 2.09 2.27 -0.23
N THR A 88 1.15 1.62 0.45
CA THR A 88 0.96 0.17 0.36
C THR A 88 -0.40 -0.14 -0.23
N VAL A 89 -0.48 -1.05 -1.20
CA VAL A 89 -1.73 -1.49 -1.83
C VAL A 89 -1.90 -2.97 -1.57
N ARG A 90 -2.98 -3.34 -0.87
CA ARG A 90 -3.22 -4.73 -0.47
C ARG A 90 -4.70 -5.10 -0.55
N TYR A 91 -4.97 -6.30 -1.03
CA TYR A 91 -6.31 -6.87 -1.14
C TYR A 91 -6.56 -8.01 -0.14
N ALA A 92 -5.64 -8.17 0.81
CA ALA A 92 -5.73 -9.06 1.95
C ALA A 92 -5.22 -8.33 3.21
N ASP A 93 -5.33 -9.00 4.36
CA ASP A 93 -4.91 -8.45 5.65
C ASP A 93 -3.76 -9.26 6.29
N PRO A 94 -2.49 -8.98 5.93
CA PRO A 94 -1.35 -9.67 6.49
C PRO A 94 -1.02 -9.12 7.87
N ARG A 95 -0.82 -10.01 8.86
CA ARG A 95 -0.51 -9.65 10.25
C ARG A 95 0.62 -8.61 10.42
N PRO A 96 1.72 -8.62 9.66
CA PRO A 96 2.80 -7.64 9.82
C PRO A 96 2.35 -6.17 9.71
N PHE A 97 1.33 -5.87 8.90
CA PHE A 97 0.83 -4.50 8.72
C PHE A 97 0.21 -3.94 10.00
N GLY A 98 -0.69 -4.72 10.63
CA GLY A 98 -1.29 -4.35 11.91
C GLY A 98 -0.25 -4.23 13.03
N VAL A 99 0.75 -5.13 13.07
CA VAL A 99 1.84 -5.07 14.05
C VAL A 99 2.66 -3.79 13.89
N PHE A 100 2.97 -3.41 12.65
CA PHE A 100 3.75 -2.20 12.37
C PHE A 100 2.95 -0.94 12.68
N ALA A 101 1.67 -0.87 12.28
CA ALA A 101 0.78 0.24 12.61
C ALA A 101 0.66 0.46 14.12
N ALA A 102 0.48 -0.61 14.90
CA ALA A 102 0.45 -0.53 16.37
C ALA A 102 1.77 -0.06 16.98
N ARG A 103 2.91 -0.34 16.33
CA ARG A 103 4.22 0.15 16.76
C ARG A 103 4.38 1.64 16.46
N LEU A 104 3.93 2.12 15.29
CA LEU A 104 3.97 3.54 14.94
C LEU A 104 3.16 4.39 15.91
N GLN A 105 1.97 3.94 16.29
CA GLN A 105 1.12 4.63 17.27
C GLN A 105 1.82 4.83 18.64
N LYS A 106 2.66 3.88 19.05
CA LYS A 106 3.45 3.98 20.30
C LYS A 106 4.68 4.89 20.19
N MET A 107 5.14 5.16 18.97
CA MET A 107 6.33 5.97 18.70
C MET A 107 5.98 7.43 18.38
N ALA A 108 4.72 7.71 18.05
CA ALA A 108 4.24 9.07 17.90
C ALA A 108 4.39 9.79 19.25
N PRO A 109 5.08 10.95 19.31
CA PRO A 109 5.09 11.76 20.52
C PRO A 109 3.66 12.12 20.91
N GLU A 110 3.36 12.15 22.21
CA GLU A 110 2.14 12.79 22.69
C GLU A 110 2.19 14.24 22.20
N GLY A 111 1.19 14.62 21.39
CA GLY A 111 1.07 15.99 20.85
C GLY A 111 0.89 17.01 21.96
#